data_AF-A0A5C4JSJ3-F1
#
_entry.id   AF-A0A5C4JSJ3-F1
#
_cell.length_a   1.000
_cell.length_b   1.000
_cell.length_c   1.000
_cell.angle_alpha   90.00
_cell.angle_beta   90.00
_cell.angle_gamma   90.00
#
_symmetry.space_group_name_H-M   'P 1'
#
loop_
_entity.id
_entity.type
_entity.pdbx_description
1 polymer ?
#
loop_
_entity_poly.entity_id
_entity_poly.type
_entity_poly.pdbx_seq_one_letter_code
_entity_poly.pdbx_strand_id
1 'polypeptide(L)'
;MAARNENFPWTSHYGHYRYFEGQMNRHGKVASLISQGDGLYELTRTQGDRLRVFICECYAFGVAEYIETVDRIGEINVIVINSMWCGYTPDAKSYCRESKVGLFKVGEFMGALHHTDYWLYLTEEEKEYFEKHG
;
A
#
# COMPACT_ATOMS: atom_id res chain seq x y z
N MET A 1 1.47 -20.54 5.80
CA MET A 1 0.97 -20.28 7.17
C MET A 1 1.44 -18.90 7.57
N ALA A 2 0.56 -17.89 7.69
CA ALA A 2 0.92 -16.52 8.09
C ALA A 2 1.55 -16.51 9.49
N ALA A 3 2.61 -15.74 9.71
CA ALA A 3 3.21 -15.53 11.02
C ALA A 3 2.19 -14.70 11.79
N ARG A 4 1.61 -15.31 12.81
CA ARG A 4 0.53 -14.71 13.59
C ARG A 4 1.13 -13.64 14.50
N ASN A 5 1.12 -12.39 14.07
CA ASN A 5 1.27 -11.22 14.94
C ASN A 5 -0.14 -10.86 15.46
N GLU A 6 -0.30 -10.72 16.77
CA GLU A 6 -1.60 -10.47 17.41
C GLU A 6 -2.15 -9.07 17.09
N ASN A 7 -1.28 -8.12 16.75
CA ASN A 7 -1.64 -6.72 16.52
C ASN A 7 -1.66 -6.32 15.04
N PHE A 8 -0.91 -7.02 14.19
CA PHE A 8 -0.75 -6.65 12.78
C PHE A 8 -1.11 -7.82 11.87
N PRO A 9 -2.19 -7.72 11.07
CA PRO A 9 -2.53 -8.76 10.12
C PRO A 9 -1.53 -8.73 8.95
N TRP A 10 -1.16 -9.91 8.41
CA TRP A 10 -0.37 -10.04 7.18
C TRP A 10 1.07 -9.49 7.21
N THR A 11 1.73 -9.55 8.37
CA THR A 11 3.13 -9.14 8.52
C THR A 11 4.08 -9.96 7.63
N SER A 12 5.12 -9.31 7.12
CA SER A 12 6.20 -9.98 6.40
C SER A 12 6.80 -11.10 7.25
N HIS A 13 6.77 -12.33 6.74
CA HIS A 13 7.43 -13.47 7.39
C HIS A 13 8.94 -13.32 7.51
N TYR A 14 9.51 -12.49 6.65
CA TYR A 14 10.95 -12.42 6.45
C TYR A 14 11.55 -11.04 6.78
N GLY A 15 10.74 -10.10 7.30
CA GLY A 15 11.18 -8.74 7.59
C GLY A 15 11.73 -8.02 6.35
N HIS A 16 11.23 -8.36 5.17
CA HIS A 16 11.77 -7.89 3.89
C HIS A 16 11.22 -6.50 3.48
N TYR A 17 11.20 -5.56 4.42
CA TYR A 17 10.85 -4.17 4.12
C TYR A 17 11.98 -3.40 3.43
N ARG A 18 13.21 -3.95 3.43
CA ARG A 18 14.41 -3.31 2.88
C ARG A 18 14.25 -2.89 1.42
N TYR A 19 13.52 -3.67 0.62
CA TYR A 19 13.28 -3.30 -0.78
C TYR A 19 12.44 -2.03 -0.86
N PHE A 20 11.29 -2.00 -0.19
CA PHE A 20 10.44 -0.82 -0.10
C PHE A 20 11.19 0.38 0.49
N GLU A 21 11.85 0.22 1.64
CA GLU A 21 12.64 1.28 2.28
C GLU A 21 13.73 1.82 1.34
N GLY A 22 14.42 0.93 0.63
CA GLY A 22 15.43 1.30 -0.35
C GLY A 22 14.88 2.08 -1.53
N GLN A 23 13.70 1.72 -2.04
CA GLN A 23 13.03 2.48 -3.10
C GLN A 23 12.58 3.85 -2.60
N MET A 24 11.90 3.91 -1.44
CA MET A 24 11.39 5.15 -0.88
C MET A 24 12.51 6.14 -0.53
N ASN A 25 13.64 5.67 0.03
CA ASN A 25 14.79 6.52 0.36
C ASN A 25 15.49 7.10 -0.88
N ARG A 26 15.34 6.46 -2.05
CA ARG A 26 15.91 6.94 -3.33
C ARG A 26 14.91 7.76 -4.14
N HIS A 27 13.64 7.77 -3.75
CA HIS A 27 12.58 8.37 -4.53
C HIS A 27 12.54 9.89 -4.33
N GLY A 28 12.68 10.68 -5.41
CA GLY A 28 12.75 12.15 -5.33
C GLY A 28 11.48 12.85 -4.82
N LYS A 29 10.37 12.13 -4.63
CA LYS A 29 9.13 12.63 -4.03
C LYS A 29 8.95 12.29 -2.55
N VAL A 30 9.89 11.56 -1.96
CA VAL A 30 9.90 11.22 -0.53
C VAL A 30 10.90 12.13 0.18
N ALA A 31 10.43 12.86 1.18
CA ALA A 31 11.27 13.70 2.03
C ALA A 31 11.81 12.92 3.23
N SER A 32 10.98 12.06 3.83
CA SER A 32 11.38 11.19 4.93
C SER A 32 10.48 9.95 5.02
N LEU A 33 11.05 8.88 5.56
CA LEU A 33 10.35 7.64 5.87
C LEU A 33 10.69 7.24 7.31
N ILE A 34 9.68 7.14 8.17
CA ILE A 34 9.83 6.78 9.58
C ILE A 34 9.08 5.48 9.82
N SER A 35 9.80 4.42 10.21
CA SER A 35 9.17 3.16 10.61
C SER A 35 8.48 3.33 11.96
N GLN A 36 7.21 2.93 12.04
CA GLN A 36 6.42 2.86 13.27
C GLN A 36 6.36 1.43 13.84
N GLY A 37 7.06 0.48 13.22
CA GLY A 37 7.02 -0.94 13.55
C GLY A 37 6.00 -1.73 12.73
N ASP A 38 6.23 -3.05 12.65
CA ASP A 38 5.30 -4.04 12.08
C ASP A 38 4.74 -3.72 10.68
N GLY A 39 5.57 -3.11 9.82
CA GLY A 39 5.21 -2.78 8.44
C GLY A 39 4.44 -1.46 8.30
N LEU A 40 4.22 -0.73 9.39
CA LEU A 40 3.64 0.61 9.35
C LEU A 40 4.73 1.68 9.25
N TYR A 41 4.50 2.65 8.37
CA TYR A 41 5.41 3.75 8.11
C TYR A 41 4.67 5.08 8.08
N GLU A 42 5.33 6.13 8.58
CA GLU A 42 4.98 7.50 8.29
C GLU A 42 5.89 8.01 7.18
N LEU A 43 5.32 8.27 6.00
CA LEU A 43 6.01 8.80 4.83
C LEU A 43 5.66 10.27 4.68
N THR A 44 6.66 11.15 4.70
CA THR A 44 6.47 12.57 4.35
C THR A 44 6.90 12.78 2.91
N ARG A 45 6.03 13.36 2.09
CA ARG A 45 6.35 13.70 0.69
C ARG A 45 7.03 15.06 0.61
N THR A 46 7.81 15.29 -0.46
CA THR A 46 8.49 16.58 -0.67
C THR A 46 7.54 17.75 -0.90
N GLN A 47 6.29 17.47 -1.26
CA GLN A 47 5.23 18.48 -1.35
C GLN A 47 4.58 18.85 0.00
N GLY A 48 5.00 18.19 1.10
CA GLY A 48 4.68 18.59 2.47
C GLY A 48 3.61 17.75 3.18
N ASP A 49 2.88 16.88 2.48
CA ASP A 49 1.88 16.01 3.11
C ASP A 49 2.49 14.74 3.70
N ARG A 50 1.76 14.14 4.64
CA ARG A 50 2.14 12.92 5.35
C ARG A 50 1.17 11.79 5.01
N LEU A 51 1.72 10.63 4.69
CA LEU A 51 0.99 9.42 4.37
C LEU A 51 1.33 8.34 5.39
N ARG A 52 0.30 7.78 6.02
CA ARG A 52 0.40 6.57 6.82
C ARG A 52 0.33 5.37 5.89
N VAL A 53 1.47 4.71 5.69
CA VAL A 53 1.67 3.63 4.72
C VAL A 53 1.79 2.31 5.47
N PHE A 54 0.94 1.35 5.13
CA PHE A 54 1.02 0.00 5.64
C PHE A 54 1.54 -0.95 4.58
N ILE A 55 2.56 -1.74 4.92
CA ILE A 55 3.14 -2.75 4.04
C ILE A 55 2.59 -4.11 4.43
N CYS A 56 2.06 -4.82 3.43
CA CYS A 56 1.42 -6.11 3.58
C CYS A 56 2.07 -7.15 2.64
N GLU A 57 2.22 -8.38 3.12
CA GLU A 57 2.61 -9.54 2.31
C GLU A 57 1.47 -10.59 2.27
N CYS A 58 0.27 -10.15 1.91
CA CYS A 58 -0.87 -11.05 1.72
C CYS A 58 -0.91 -11.59 0.29
N TYR A 59 -1.01 -12.92 0.14
CA TYR A 59 -1.05 -13.61 -1.15
C TYR A 59 -2.18 -13.11 -2.07
N ALA A 60 -3.36 -12.85 -1.50
CA ALA A 60 -4.52 -12.30 -2.20
C ALA A 60 -5.23 -11.30 -1.29
N PHE A 61 -4.97 -10.01 -1.50
CA PHE A 61 -5.55 -8.94 -0.69
C PHE A 61 -6.91 -8.50 -1.26
N GLY A 62 -7.98 -8.74 -0.52
CA GLY A 62 -9.36 -8.40 -0.87
C GLY A 62 -9.95 -7.29 0.02
N VAL A 63 -11.25 -7.03 -0.18
CA VAL A 63 -12.01 -6.06 0.63
C VAL A 63 -12.09 -6.49 2.10
N ALA A 64 -12.21 -7.79 2.37
CA ALA A 64 -12.24 -8.31 3.73
C ALA A 64 -10.91 -8.05 4.46
N GLU A 65 -9.78 -8.31 3.80
CA GLU A 65 -8.45 -8.06 4.34
C GLU A 65 -8.21 -6.57 4.59
N TYR A 66 -8.74 -5.69 3.72
CA TYR A 66 -8.74 -4.25 3.94
C TYR A 66 -9.49 -3.87 5.22
N ILE A 67 -10.72 -4.35 5.37
CA ILE A 67 -11.57 -4.04 6.54
C ILE A 67 -10.89 -4.50 7.83
N GLU A 68 -10.36 -5.73 7.86
CA GLU A 68 -9.62 -6.26 9.01
C GLU A 68 -8.37 -5.44 9.33
N THR A 69 -7.67 -4.97 8.29
CA THR A 69 -6.49 -4.12 8.47
C THR A 69 -6.90 -2.81 9.15
N VAL A 70 -7.85 -2.07 8.60
CA VAL A 70 -8.29 -0.78 9.17
C VAL A 70 -8.87 -0.93 10.57
N ASP A 71 -9.61 -2.00 10.85
CA ASP A 71 -10.15 -2.30 12.18
C ASP A 71 -9.04 -2.47 13.24
N ARG A 72 -7.93 -3.12 12.88
CA ARG A 72 -6.81 -3.38 13.81
C ARG A 72 -5.81 -2.25 13.93
N ILE A 73 -5.40 -1.65 12.82
CA ILE A 73 -4.30 -0.66 12.79
C ILE A 73 -4.80 0.79 12.72
N GLY A 74 -6.10 0.99 12.57
CA GLY A 74 -6.75 2.28 12.40
C GLY A 74 -6.65 2.83 10.98
N GLU A 75 -7.01 4.10 10.80
CA GLU A 75 -7.01 4.75 9.50
C GLU A 75 -5.61 4.78 8.86
N ILE A 76 -5.55 4.40 7.58
CA ILE A 76 -4.34 4.36 6.77
C ILE A 76 -4.58 5.07 5.45
N ASN A 77 -3.55 5.73 4.94
CA ASN A 77 -3.64 6.45 3.66
C ASN A 77 -3.30 5.53 2.49
N VAL A 78 -2.37 4.59 2.70
CA VAL A 78 -1.86 3.72 1.64
C VAL A 78 -1.59 2.32 2.17
N ILE A 79 -1.95 1.31 1.39
CA ILE A 79 -1.53 -0.09 1.55
C ILE A 79 -0.61 -0.45 0.37
N VAL A 80 0.53 -1.05 0.68
CA VAL A 80 1.50 -1.51 -0.30
C VAL A 80 1.69 -3.01 -0.17
N ILE A 81 1.37 -3.74 -1.24
CA ILE A 81 1.67 -5.17 -1.37
C ILE A 81 3.15 -5.31 -1.76
N ASN A 82 3.96 -5.78 -0.82
CA ASN A 82 5.42 -5.90 -0.97
C ASN A 82 5.83 -7.34 -1.35
N SER A 83 5.24 -7.88 -2.42
CA SER A 83 5.64 -9.18 -2.95
C SER A 83 5.31 -9.32 -4.44
N MET A 84 6.22 -9.97 -5.17
CA MET A 84 6.08 -10.23 -6.61
C MET A 84 5.00 -11.28 -6.91
N TRP A 85 4.74 -12.18 -5.96
CA TRP A 85 3.80 -13.29 -6.09
C TRP A 85 2.43 -13.01 -5.47
N CYS A 86 2.29 -11.83 -4.86
CA CYS A 86 1.09 -11.38 -4.18
C CYS A 86 0.41 -10.29 -5.01
N GLY A 87 -0.88 -10.15 -4.81
CA GLY A 87 -1.65 -9.10 -5.46
C GLY A 87 -2.89 -8.75 -4.64
N TYR A 88 -3.63 -7.79 -5.17
CA TYR A 88 -4.94 -7.45 -4.66
C TYR A 88 -5.99 -7.70 -5.73
N THR A 89 -7.24 -7.83 -5.28
CA THR A 89 -8.39 -7.95 -6.18
C THR A 89 -8.78 -6.58 -6.75
N PRO A 90 -9.32 -6.52 -7.99
CA PRO A 90 -9.84 -5.27 -8.55
C PRO A 90 -10.92 -4.63 -7.68
N ASP A 91 -11.79 -5.43 -7.05
CA ASP A 91 -12.81 -4.95 -6.12
C ASP A 91 -12.19 -4.25 -4.92
N ALA A 92 -11.11 -4.80 -4.34
CA ALA A 92 -10.38 -4.14 -3.26
C ALA A 92 -9.77 -2.81 -3.72
N LYS A 93 -9.24 -2.74 -4.95
CA LYS A 93 -8.72 -1.51 -5.53
C LYS A 93 -9.82 -0.45 -5.66
N SER A 94 -10.97 -0.81 -6.21
CA SER A 94 -12.13 0.10 -6.33
C SER A 94 -12.64 0.58 -4.97
N TYR A 95 -12.80 -0.34 -4.02
CA TYR A 95 -13.26 -0.02 -2.68
C TYR A 95 -12.32 0.94 -1.93
N CYS A 96 -11.00 0.70 -2.02
CA CYS A 96 -9.99 1.59 -1.45
C CYS A 96 -10.04 2.98 -2.11
N ARG A 97 -10.22 3.05 -3.44
CA ARG A 97 -10.32 4.32 -4.18
C ARG A 97 -11.51 5.17 -3.72
N GLU A 98 -12.67 4.56 -3.54
CA GLU A 98 -13.87 5.21 -3.01
C GLU A 98 -13.64 5.74 -1.59
N SER A 99 -12.86 5.00 -0.80
CA SER A 99 -12.46 5.36 0.56
C SER A 99 -11.26 6.32 0.64
N LYS A 100 -10.76 6.83 -0.49
CA LYS A 100 -9.55 7.68 -0.61
C LYS A 100 -8.27 7.04 -0.03
N VAL A 101 -8.21 5.71 -0.06
CA VAL A 101 -7.04 4.93 0.32
C VAL A 101 -6.34 4.40 -0.92
N GLY A 102 -5.02 4.55 -0.98
CA GLY A 102 -4.21 3.98 -2.04
C GLY A 102 -3.97 2.50 -1.81
N LEU A 103 -4.19 1.65 -2.80
CA LEU A 103 -3.84 0.22 -2.76
C LEU A 103 -2.93 -0.10 -3.94
N PHE A 104 -1.69 -0.48 -3.67
CA PHE A 104 -0.63 -0.55 -4.69
C PHE A 104 0.33 -1.71 -4.48
N LYS A 105 0.99 -2.14 -5.54
CA LYS A 105 2.33 -2.74 -5.48
C LYS A 105 3.40 -1.65 -5.35
N VAL A 106 4.61 -2.00 -4.92
CA VAL A 106 5.70 -1.03 -4.73
C VAL A 106 5.96 -0.18 -5.99
N GLY A 107 5.95 -0.79 -7.17
CA GLY A 107 6.12 -0.10 -8.46
C GLY A 107 5.05 0.95 -8.74
N GLU A 108 3.80 0.60 -8.48
CA GLU A 108 2.65 1.46 -8.68
C GLU A 108 2.64 2.61 -7.67
N PHE A 109 3.01 2.33 -6.43
CA PHE A 109 3.10 3.34 -5.38
C PHE A 109 4.15 4.41 -5.72
N MET A 110 5.30 4.01 -6.27
CA MET A 110 6.30 4.98 -6.76
C MET A 110 5.70 5.96 -7.79
N GLY A 111 4.91 5.46 -8.74
CA GLY A 111 4.17 6.32 -9.66
C GLY A 111 3.15 7.21 -8.95
N ALA A 112 2.35 6.63 -8.04
CA ALA A 112 1.32 7.34 -7.29
C ALA A 112 1.86 8.51 -6.44
N LEU A 113 3.11 8.43 -5.95
CA LEU A 113 3.75 9.50 -5.17
C LEU A 113 3.84 10.84 -5.91
N HIS A 114 3.79 10.84 -7.24
CA HIS A 114 3.79 12.05 -8.06
C HIS A 114 2.45 12.78 -8.10
N HIS A 115 1.37 12.15 -7.63
CA HIS A 115 0.01 12.68 -7.73
C HIS A 115 -0.52 13.13 -6.37
N THR A 116 -1.18 14.29 -6.33
CA THR A 116 -1.87 14.74 -5.11
C THR A 116 -2.96 13.75 -4.71
N ASP A 117 -3.80 13.36 -5.68
CA ASP A 117 -4.85 12.35 -5.52
C ASP A 117 -4.29 10.93 -5.72
N TYR A 118 -3.27 10.59 -4.94
CA TYR A 118 -2.52 9.33 -5.08
C TYR A 118 -3.45 8.11 -5.11
N TRP A 119 -4.56 8.11 -4.38
CA TRP A 119 -5.50 6.99 -4.33
C TRP A 119 -6.15 6.70 -5.68
N LEU A 120 -6.27 7.69 -6.58
CA LEU A 120 -6.84 7.51 -7.91
C LEU A 120 -5.84 6.96 -8.93
N TYR A 121 -4.57 6.81 -8.57
CA TYR A 121 -3.55 6.33 -9.48
C TYR A 121 -3.86 4.90 -9.95
N LEU A 122 -3.83 4.72 -11.27
CA LEU A 122 -3.95 3.45 -11.96
C LEU A 122 -2.82 3.35 -12.98
N THR A 123 -2.22 2.17 -13.09
CA THR A 123 -1.37 1.81 -14.23
C THR A 123 -2.20 1.72 -15.51
N GLU A 124 -1.54 1.75 -16.67
CA GLU A 124 -2.25 1.59 -17.96
C GLU A 124 -3.02 0.26 -18.01
N GLU A 125 -2.44 -0.82 -17.48
CA GLU A 125 -3.10 -2.13 -17.39
C GLU A 125 -4.36 -2.08 -16.53
N GLU A 126 -4.30 -1.43 -15.37
CA GLU A 126 -5.47 -1.26 -14.50
C GLU A 126 -6.54 -0.38 -15.16
N LYS A 127 -6.14 0.70 -15.85
CA LYS A 127 -7.09 1.55 -16.59
C LYS A 127 -7.84 0.74 -17.64
N GLU A 128 -7.12 -0.01 -18.48
CA GLU A 128 -7.74 -0.86 -19.50
C GLU A 128 -8.68 -1.91 -18.89
N TYR A 129 -8.31 -2.48 -17.74
CA TYR A 129 -9.16 -3.43 -17.02
C TYR A 129 -10.48 -2.78 -16.59
N PHE A 130 -10.41 -1.63 -15.93
CA PHE A 130 -11.58 -0.92 -15.42
C PHE A 130 -12.44 -0.30 -16.54
N GLU A 131 -11.86 0.07 -17.68
CA GLU A 131 -12.64 0.53 -18.84
C GLU A 131 -13.46 -0.60 -19.49
N LYS A 132 -12.96 -1.85 -19.41
CA LYS A 132 -13.63 -3.02 -20.00
C LYS A 132 -14.65 -3.69 -19.07
N HIS A 133 -14.51 -3.51 -17.76
CA HIS A 133 -15.28 -4.26 -16.74
C HIS A 133 -15.98 -3.37 -15.70
N GLY A 134 -15.79 -2.05 -15.74
CA GLY A 134 -16.51 -1.07 -14.92
C GLY A 134 -17.80 -0.59 -15.57
#